data_AF-L8LN49-F1
#
_entry.id   AF-L8LN49-F1
#
_cell.length_a   1.000
_cell.length_b   1.000
_cell.length_c   1.000
_cell.angle_alpha   90.00
_cell.angle_beta   90.00
_cell.angle_gamma   90.00
#
_symmetry.space_group_name_H-M   'P 1'
#
loop_
_entity.id
_entity.type
_entity.pdbx_description
1 polymer ?
#
loop_
_entity_poly.entity_id
_entity_poly.type
_entity_poly.pdbx_seq_one_letter_code
_entity_poly.pdbx_strand_id
1 'polypeptide(L)'
;MLYSEEFFREVRSPLAPGGIFVEWNVGWGTAQTFQSVFPYVTQLSINQDLSVLVGSDHPIDFNREALLSKLKNPDVINFLQNAEVDVEALRQDILSTSFTQYSQSQDGQPKTVTTDLFPRSEYYLNKPLFAD
;
A
#
# COMPACT_ATOMS: atom_id res chain seq x y z
N MET A 1 1.54 4.17 16.38
CA MET A 1 1.25 2.72 16.40
C MET A 1 0.65 2.32 15.06
N LEU A 2 1.43 2.45 13.98
CA LEU A 2 0.89 2.28 12.62
C LEU A 2 1.65 1.24 11.79
N TYR A 3 2.75 0.68 12.30
CA TYR A 3 3.63 -0.20 11.52
C TYR A 3 4.14 -1.42 12.28
N SER A 4 3.50 -1.77 13.40
CA SER A 4 3.87 -2.96 14.17
C SER A 4 3.14 -4.19 13.67
N GLU A 5 3.70 -5.37 13.93
CA GLU A 5 3.06 -6.65 13.63
C GLU A 5 1.70 -6.77 14.33
N GLU A 6 1.61 -6.39 15.60
CA GLU A 6 0.38 -6.44 16.39
C GLU A 6 -0.70 -5.54 15.78
N PHE A 7 -0.34 -4.32 15.37
CA PHE A 7 -1.27 -3.42 14.70
C PHE A 7 -1.81 -4.05 13.41
N PHE A 8 -0.93 -4.56 12.55
CA PHE A 8 -1.36 -5.19 11.31
C PHE A 8 -2.20 -6.45 11.55
N ARG A 9 -1.93 -7.24 12.59
CA ARG A 9 -2.74 -8.40 12.96
C ARG A 9 -4.15 -7.98 13.39
N GLU A 10 -4.25 -6.94 14.21
CA GLU A 10 -5.53 -6.36 14.63
C GLU A 10 -6.32 -5.80 13.45
N VAL A 11 -5.66 -5.15 12.49
CA VAL A 11 -6.30 -4.66 11.26
C VAL A 11 -6.77 -5.80 10.35
N ARG A 12 -5.97 -6.86 10.22
CA ARG A 12 -6.29 -8.01 9.36
C ARG A 12 -7.46 -8.82 9.92
N SER A 13 -7.53 -8.99 11.24
CA SER A 13 -8.50 -9.86 11.92
C SER A 13 -9.97 -9.62 11.52
N PRO A 14 -10.49 -8.38 11.46
CA PRO A 14 -11.88 -8.11 11.10
C PRO A 14 -12.14 -8.03 9.59
N LEU A 15 -11.12 -8.20 8.72
CA LEU A 15 -11.34 -8.13 7.27
C LEU A 15 -12.22 -9.31 6.83
N ALA A 16 -13.23 -9.00 5.99
CA ALA A 16 -13.98 -10.04 5.29
C ALA A 16 -13.04 -10.87 4.40
N PRO A 17 -13.40 -12.10 4.00
CA PRO A 17 -12.64 -12.87 3.02
C PRO A 17 -12.40 -12.06 1.74
N GLY A 18 -11.14 -11.92 1.34
CA GLY A 18 -10.73 -11.11 0.18
C GLY A 18 -10.72 -9.60 0.45
N GLY A 19 -10.96 -9.19 1.70
CA GLY A 19 -10.79 -7.82 2.15
C GLY A 19 -9.34 -7.38 1.98
N ILE A 20 -9.16 -6.08 1.73
CA ILE A 20 -7.84 -5.48 1.53
C ILE A 20 -7.57 -4.43 2.60
N PHE A 21 -6.30 -4.32 2.97
CA PHE A 21 -5.79 -3.19 3.72
C PHE A 21 -4.69 -2.50 2.92
N VAL A 22 -4.68 -1.17 2.91
CA VAL A 22 -3.73 -0.35 2.16
C VAL A 22 -2.99 0.55 3.14
N GLU A 23 -1.67 0.53 3.07
CA GLU A 23 -0.80 1.26 4.00
C GLU A 23 0.38 1.90 3.24
N TRP A 24 0.90 3.02 3.73
CA TRP A 24 2.10 3.62 3.13
C TRP A 24 3.35 2.80 3.43
N ASN A 25 4.27 2.72 2.48
CA ASN A 25 5.56 2.07 2.67
C ASN A 25 6.64 3.08 3.06
N VAL A 26 6.60 3.54 4.30
CA VAL A 26 7.46 4.63 4.82
C VAL A 26 8.87 4.20 5.27
N GLY A 27 9.32 2.98 4.93
CA GLY A 27 10.65 2.45 5.27
C GLY A 27 10.77 1.81 6.67
N TRP A 28 11.97 1.33 7.00
CA TRP A 28 12.33 0.66 8.29
C TRP A 28 11.61 -0.66 8.61
N GLY A 29 11.48 -1.54 7.64
CA GLY A 29 10.92 -2.86 7.90
C GLY A 29 9.40 -2.92 7.81
N THR A 30 8.72 -1.83 7.44
CA THR A 30 7.26 -1.80 7.24
C THR A 30 6.82 -2.90 6.26
N ALA A 31 7.45 -2.99 5.08
CA ALA A 31 7.12 -4.02 4.10
C ALA A 31 7.29 -5.44 4.66
N GLN A 32 8.40 -5.73 5.33
CA GLN A 32 8.65 -7.05 5.93
C GLN A 32 7.65 -7.38 7.05
N THR A 33 7.33 -6.40 7.90
CA THR A 33 6.34 -6.55 8.97
C THR A 33 4.96 -6.80 8.38
N PHE A 34 4.57 -6.04 7.36
CA PHE A 34 3.31 -6.20 6.64
C PHE A 34 3.21 -7.57 5.96
N GLN A 35 4.27 -8.01 5.28
CA GLN A 35 4.39 -9.34 4.65
C GLN A 35 4.37 -10.50 5.64
N SER A 36 4.77 -10.29 6.91
CA SER A 36 4.62 -11.31 7.95
C SER A 36 3.16 -11.54 8.37
N VAL A 37 2.31 -10.52 8.21
CA VAL A 37 0.91 -10.55 8.61
C VAL A 37 -0.02 -10.89 7.45
N PHE A 38 0.18 -10.32 6.26
CA PHE A 38 -0.67 -10.56 5.10
C PHE A 38 -0.09 -11.66 4.19
N PRO A 39 -0.84 -12.74 3.90
CA PRO A 39 -0.38 -13.84 3.04
C PRO A 39 -0.03 -13.40 1.62
N TYR A 40 -0.74 -12.39 1.11
CA TYR A 40 -0.53 -11.81 -0.20
C TYR A 40 -0.34 -10.31 -0.05
N VAL A 41 0.72 -9.80 -0.64
CA VAL A 41 1.05 -8.37 -0.63
C VAL A 41 1.38 -7.93 -2.04
N THR A 42 0.78 -6.82 -2.47
CA THR A 42 1.21 -6.08 -3.67
C THR A 42 1.78 -4.75 -3.22
N GLN A 43 3.05 -4.51 -3.52
CA GLN A 43 3.65 -3.20 -3.34
C GLN A 43 3.51 -2.42 -4.66
N LEU A 44 2.92 -1.23 -4.59
CA LEU A 44 2.86 -0.30 -5.70
C LEU A 44 3.87 0.82 -5.46
N SER A 45 4.66 1.14 -6.45
CA SER A 45 5.55 2.30 -6.48
C SER A 45 5.02 3.25 -7.54
N ILE A 46 4.31 4.28 -7.08
CA ILE A 46 3.52 5.19 -7.92
C ILE A 46 4.43 6.27 -8.52
N ASN A 47 5.30 6.85 -7.69
CA ASN A 47 6.35 7.76 -8.12
C ASN A 47 7.60 7.55 -7.24
N GLN A 48 8.62 8.42 -7.37
CA GLN A 48 9.89 8.26 -6.65
C GLN A 48 9.75 8.35 -5.13
N ASP A 49 8.73 9.07 -4.65
CA ASP A 49 8.55 9.40 -3.23
C ASP A 49 7.37 8.64 -2.59
N LEU A 50 6.53 7.98 -3.40
CA LEU A 50 5.31 7.33 -2.95
C LEU A 50 5.29 5.84 -3.30
N SER A 51 5.33 5.02 -2.25
CA SER A 51 5.07 3.59 -2.33
C SER A 51 4.01 3.18 -1.31
N VAL A 52 3.12 2.28 -1.72
CA VAL A 52 2.03 1.75 -0.88
C VAL A 52 2.04 0.23 -0.91
N LEU A 53 1.60 -0.37 0.18
CA LEU A 53 1.43 -1.81 0.36
C LEU A 53 -0.07 -2.13 0.36
N VAL A 54 -0.46 -3.13 -0.40
CA VAL A 54 -1.83 -3.65 -0.43
C VAL A 54 -1.78 -5.09 0.06
N GLY A 55 -2.46 -5.39 1.16
CA GLY A 55 -2.44 -6.70 1.80
C GLY A 55 -3.80 -7.38 1.82
N SER A 56 -3.82 -8.69 1.62
CA SER A 56 -5.04 -9.50 1.70
C SER A 56 -4.74 -10.96 2.06
N ASP A 57 -5.79 -11.70 2.43
CA ASP A 57 -5.77 -13.15 2.54
C ASP A 57 -5.95 -13.86 1.18
N HIS A 58 -6.25 -13.12 0.10
CA HIS A 58 -6.32 -13.61 -1.28
C HIS A 58 -5.28 -12.93 -2.18
N PRO A 59 -4.87 -13.57 -3.30
CA PRO A 59 -4.03 -12.92 -4.31
C PRO A 59 -4.65 -11.61 -4.81
N ILE A 60 -3.82 -10.58 -4.95
CA ILE A 60 -4.23 -9.26 -5.42
C ILE A 60 -3.64 -9.05 -6.82
N ASP A 61 -4.50 -8.86 -7.81
CA ASP A 61 -4.10 -8.57 -9.19
C ASP A 61 -4.11 -7.06 -9.46
N PHE A 62 -2.96 -6.49 -9.81
CA PHE A 62 -2.87 -5.10 -10.26
C PHE A 62 -3.15 -5.01 -11.76
N ASN A 63 -4.43 -4.99 -12.11
CA ASN A 63 -4.86 -4.94 -13.49
C ASN A 63 -4.99 -3.49 -14.01
N ARG A 64 -3.93 -3.00 -14.66
CA ARG A 64 -3.90 -1.63 -15.23
C ARG A 64 -5.04 -1.39 -16.22
N GLU A 65 -5.33 -2.34 -17.09
CA GLU A 65 -6.37 -2.18 -18.12
C GLU A 65 -7.77 -2.03 -17.51
N ALA A 66 -8.06 -2.82 -16.46
CA ALA A 66 -9.31 -2.72 -15.73
C ALA A 66 -9.44 -1.38 -15.01
N LEU A 67 -8.36 -0.89 -14.37
CA LEU A 67 -8.34 0.42 -13.72
C LEU A 67 -8.56 1.55 -14.73
N LEU A 68 -7.84 1.55 -15.85
CA LEU A 68 -8.00 2.53 -16.92
C LEU A 68 -9.39 2.49 -17.57
N SER A 69 -9.99 1.30 -17.64
CA SER A 69 -11.36 1.12 -18.13
C SER A 69 -12.40 1.69 -17.16
N LYS A 70 -12.20 1.57 -15.84
CA LYS A 70 -13.03 2.23 -14.84
C LYS A 70 -12.97 3.76 -14.97
N LEU A 71 -11.81 4.31 -15.32
CA LEU A 71 -11.64 5.75 -15.63
C LEU A 71 -12.27 6.20 -16.97
N LYS A 72 -13.13 5.37 -17.58
CA LYS A 72 -14.02 5.75 -18.68
C LYS A 72 -15.49 5.85 -18.24
N ASN A 73 -15.82 5.39 -17.03
CA ASN A 73 -17.17 5.43 -16.50
C ASN A 73 -17.49 6.86 -16.00
N PRO A 74 -18.54 7.53 -16.52
CA PRO A 74 -18.93 8.87 -16.08
C PRO A 74 -19.19 8.98 -14.57
N ASP A 75 -19.77 7.96 -13.94
CA ASP A 75 -20.06 7.99 -12.51
C ASP A 75 -18.78 8.00 -11.67
N VAL A 76 -17.76 7.26 -12.11
CA VAL A 76 -16.44 7.22 -11.48
C VAL A 76 -15.73 8.56 -11.66
N ILE A 77 -15.77 9.13 -12.88
CA ILE A 77 -15.16 10.42 -13.17
C ILE A 77 -15.82 11.52 -12.33
N ASN A 78 -17.15 11.56 -12.29
CA ASN A 78 -17.89 12.54 -11.48
C ASN A 78 -17.56 12.41 -10.00
N PHE A 79 -17.47 11.18 -9.48
CA PHE A 79 -17.08 10.94 -8.08
C PHE A 79 -15.67 11.48 -7.79
N LEU A 80 -14.69 11.18 -8.65
CA LEU A 80 -13.31 11.63 -8.48
C LEU A 80 -13.18 13.16 -8.58
N GLN A 81 -13.89 13.78 -9.53
CA GLN A 81 -13.89 15.24 -9.68
C GLN A 81 -14.52 15.94 -8.48
N ASN A 82 -15.61 15.38 -7.93
CA ASN A 82 -16.21 15.90 -6.69
C ASN A 82 -15.30 15.75 -5.48
N ALA A 83 -14.38 14.77 -5.51
CA ALA A 83 -13.32 14.59 -4.51
C ALA A 83 -12.05 15.40 -4.83
N GLU A 84 -12.10 16.32 -5.81
CA GLU A 84 -10.98 17.16 -6.25
C GLU A 84 -9.75 16.36 -6.74
N VAL A 85 -9.97 15.13 -7.20
CA VAL A 85 -8.92 14.29 -7.78
C VAL A 85 -8.72 14.65 -9.26
N ASP A 86 -7.49 14.96 -9.64
CA ASP A 86 -7.11 15.10 -11.05
C ASP A 86 -7.11 13.71 -11.73
N VAL A 87 -8.14 13.49 -12.55
CA VAL A 87 -8.36 12.23 -13.25
C VAL A 87 -7.26 11.93 -14.26
N GLU A 88 -6.67 12.95 -14.89
CA GLU A 88 -5.60 12.73 -15.86
C GLU A 88 -4.28 12.45 -15.16
N ALA A 89 -3.98 13.14 -14.06
CA ALA A 89 -2.83 12.78 -13.21
C ALA A 89 -2.95 11.34 -12.69
N LEU A 90 -4.13 10.94 -12.19
CA LEU A 90 -4.40 9.57 -11.75
C LEU A 90 -4.23 8.55 -12.90
N ARG A 91 -4.64 8.90 -14.11
CA ARG A 91 -4.42 8.05 -15.29
C ARG A 91 -2.94 7.83 -15.55
N GLN A 92 -2.14 8.89 -15.48
CA GLN A 92 -0.69 8.80 -15.63
C GLN A 92 -0.06 7.97 -14.52
N ASP A 93 -0.49 8.16 -13.28
CA ASP A 93 -0.04 7.35 -12.14
C ASP A 93 -0.31 5.85 -12.36
N ILE A 94 -1.50 5.46 -12.84
CA ILE A 94 -1.80 4.05 -13.15
C ILE A 94 -0.85 3.49 -14.22
N LEU A 95 -0.52 4.29 -15.23
CA LEU A 95 0.34 3.88 -16.34
C LEU A 95 1.82 3.76 -15.91
N SER A 96 2.29 4.69 -15.10
CA SER A 96 3.69 4.76 -14.64
C SER A 96 3.97 3.87 -13.43
N THR A 97 2.95 3.50 -12.65
CA THR A 97 3.09 2.69 -11.45
C THR A 97 3.78 1.37 -11.78
N SER A 98 4.88 1.09 -11.10
CA SER A 98 5.47 -0.24 -11.05
C SER A 98 4.95 -1.00 -9.85
N PHE A 99 4.92 -2.32 -9.92
CA PHE A 99 4.48 -3.13 -8.79
C PHE A 99 5.30 -4.40 -8.63
N THR A 100 5.35 -4.89 -7.40
CA THR A 100 5.86 -6.21 -7.05
C THR A 100 4.83 -6.96 -6.24
N GLN A 101 4.77 -8.27 -6.46
CA GLN A 101 3.88 -9.15 -5.72
C GLN A 101 4.70 -10.07 -4.82
N TYR A 102 4.12 -10.38 -3.67
CA TYR A 102 4.68 -11.26 -2.67
C TYR A 102 3.60 -12.24 -2.21
N SER A 103 3.98 -13.50 -2.04
CA SER A 103 3.15 -14.51 -1.40
C SER A 103 3.95 -15.29 -0.39
N GLN A 104 3.44 -15.43 0.84
CA GLN A 104 4.07 -16.27 1.87
C GLN A 104 4.29 -17.71 1.40
N SER A 105 3.43 -18.22 0.52
CA SER A 105 3.54 -19.58 -0.01
C SER A 105 4.73 -19.78 -0.96
N GLN A 106 5.16 -18.71 -1.64
CA GLN A 106 6.24 -18.75 -2.63
C GLN A 106 7.56 -18.21 -2.05
N ASP A 107 7.48 -17.11 -1.32
CA ASP A 107 8.63 -16.34 -0.82
C ASP A 107 9.00 -16.68 0.63
N GLY A 108 8.11 -17.36 1.35
CA GLY A 108 8.26 -17.66 2.78
C GLY A 108 8.03 -16.43 3.68
N GLN A 109 7.74 -16.66 4.96
CA GLN A 109 7.48 -15.57 5.91
C GLN A 109 8.77 -14.83 6.32
N PRO A 110 8.76 -13.49 6.39
CA PRO A 110 9.90 -12.71 6.89
C PRO A 110 10.21 -13.05 8.35
N LYS A 111 11.50 -13.14 8.70
CA LYS A 111 11.94 -13.49 10.06
C LYS A 111 12.06 -12.29 11.00
N THR A 112 12.27 -11.09 10.45
CA THR A 112 12.45 -9.86 11.22
C THR A 112 11.27 -8.93 10.97
N VAL A 113 10.61 -8.52 12.05
CA VAL A 113 9.41 -7.69 12.04
C VAL A 113 9.53 -6.59 13.09
N THR A 114 8.81 -5.48 12.88
CA THR A 114 8.71 -4.39 13.85
C THR A 114 7.60 -4.70 14.85
N THR A 115 7.91 -4.70 16.13
CA THR A 115 6.93 -4.80 17.24
C THR A 115 6.84 -3.49 18.03
N ASP A 116 7.48 -2.42 17.54
CA ASP A 116 7.45 -1.09 18.15
C ASP A 116 6.11 -0.41 17.85
N LEU A 117 5.37 -0.07 18.91
CA LEU A 117 4.08 0.60 18.82
C LEU A 117 4.21 2.12 18.58
N PHE A 118 5.40 2.70 18.61
CA PHE A 118 5.59 4.12 18.32
C PHE A 118 5.90 4.34 16.82
N PRO A 119 5.23 5.28 16.13
CA PRO A 119 5.38 5.49 14.68
C PRO A 119 6.66 6.30 14.39
N ARG A 120 7.81 5.76 14.78
CA ARG A 120 9.09 6.47 14.68
C ARG A 120 9.50 6.72 13.23
N SER A 121 9.08 5.86 12.30
CA SER A 121 9.36 5.98 10.85
C SER A 121 8.81 7.27 10.25
N GLU A 122 7.61 7.68 10.64
CA GLU A 122 7.02 8.93 10.14
C GLU A 122 7.56 10.17 10.85
N TYR A 123 8.06 10.02 12.09
CA TYR A 123 8.47 11.16 12.91
C TYR A 123 9.60 12.00 12.26
N TYR A 124 10.43 11.38 11.43
CA TYR A 124 11.54 12.05 10.76
C TYR A 124 11.19 12.59 9.37
N LEU A 125 9.99 12.32 8.82
CA LEU A 125 9.56 12.88 7.53
C LEU A 125 9.38 14.41 7.58
N ASN A 126 9.12 14.97 8.77
CA ASN A 126 8.95 16.41 9.00
C ASN A 126 10.27 17.16 9.25
N LYS A 127 11.43 16.51 9.13
CA LYS A 127 12.73 17.19 9.27
C LYS A 127 13.46 17.19 7.93
N PRO A 128 13.61 18.35 7.25
CA PRO A 128 14.51 18.41 6.10
C PRO A 128 15.91 18.01 6.58
N LEU A 129 16.52 17.05 5.88
CA LEU A 129 17.85 16.53 6.23
C LEU A 129 18.98 17.55 6.02
N PHE A 130 18.68 18.73 5.48
CA PHE A 130 19.59 19.85 5.38
C PHE A 130 18.80 21.14 5.61
N ALA A 131 18.98 21.73 6.78
CA ALA A 131 18.71 23.15 7.02
C ALA A 131 20.06 23.76 7.39
N ASP A 132 20.83 24.11 6.36
CA ASP A 132 21.97 25.04 6.36
C ASP A 132 22.04 25.70 4.98
#